data_AF-A0A9D1S2Z4-F1
#
_entry.id   AF-A0A9D1S2Z4-F1
#
_cell.length_a   1.000
_cell.length_b   1.000
_cell.length_c   1.000
_cell.angle_alpha   90.00
_cell.angle_beta   90.00
_cell.angle_gamma   90.00
#
_symmetry.space_group_name_H-M   'P 1'
#
loop_
_entity.id
_entity.type
_entity.pdbx_description
1 polymer ?
#
loop_
_entity_poly.entity_id
_entity_poly.type
_entity_poly.pdbx_seq_one_letter_code
_entity_poly.pdbx_strand_id
1 'polypeptide(L)'
;MNYLRIKPLTQYISALGKASRRAEMRDGALSYLYSLPTNIPLGEKLSLLGEKERASLIDGDIVELNEADLLSNPYYRFIEEQKSGFSSIKGFSYAHYEKDELFQCGPIRVGKDFETFTRSGYYKTRVKYPIYRLSGRNWMEVIPHEIATMEGPISLANGKVLVYGLGIGYFPFMVSNKDEVESVTVIEKDDGLAKEFCRQLLPLFPNSKKIRIEIGDALGFASSHQGGFDFLFADIYHDEIDGLPLYCKLKSSEGAARLSAYWIEEEILAYLRRYLIALIEEEYRLGNGDEPYMQCSSEGDRIFSRLHFLLKGRAIEKPSDIEGLCRDESLRLIASMMGEDGR
;
A
#
# COMPACT_ATOMS: atom_id res chain seq x y z
N MET A 1 36.36 -1.70 -14.45
CA MET A 1 36.11 -1.43 -13.01
C MET A 1 34.76 -0.73 -12.91
N ASN A 2 33.67 -1.51 -12.85
CA ASN A 2 32.34 -1.07 -13.27
C ASN A 2 31.29 -1.46 -12.22
N TYR A 3 31.28 -0.73 -11.11
CA TYR A 3 30.46 -1.01 -9.92
C TYR A 3 30.03 0.29 -9.24
N LEU A 4 29.15 0.24 -8.22
CA LEU A 4 28.88 1.41 -7.37
C LEU A 4 30.21 1.88 -6.76
N ARG A 5 30.61 3.12 -7.05
CA ARG A 5 31.87 3.68 -6.53
C ARG A 5 31.57 4.38 -5.21
N ILE A 6 31.66 3.65 -4.10
CA ILE A 6 31.34 4.17 -2.76
C ILE A 6 32.62 4.68 -2.07
N LYS A 7 32.70 5.97 -1.74
CA LYS A 7 33.77 6.51 -0.87
C LYS A 7 33.59 6.02 0.58
N PRO A 8 34.61 6.09 1.47
CA PRO A 8 34.50 5.63 2.85
C PRO A 8 33.51 6.47 3.67
N LEU A 9 32.23 6.14 3.58
CA LEU A 9 31.11 6.80 4.28
C LEU A 9 30.63 5.96 5.48
N THR A 10 31.56 5.20 6.09
CA THR A 10 31.28 4.13 7.08
C THR A 10 30.28 4.54 8.16
N GLN A 11 30.42 5.75 8.73
CA GLN A 11 29.57 6.22 9.81
C GLN A 11 28.12 6.44 9.36
N TYR A 12 27.93 6.99 8.15
CA TYR A 12 26.61 7.30 7.61
C TYR A 12 25.87 6.03 7.17
N ILE A 13 26.54 5.15 6.41
CA ILE A 13 25.97 3.86 5.98
C ILE A 13 25.61 3.00 7.22
N SER A 14 26.47 2.97 8.23
CA SER A 14 26.18 2.27 9.48
C SER A 14 24.98 2.88 10.23
N ALA A 15 24.82 4.20 10.22
CA ALA A 15 23.70 4.88 10.86
C ALA A 15 22.36 4.54 10.16
N LEU A 16 22.32 4.58 8.82
CA LEU A 16 21.13 4.19 8.05
C LEU A 16 20.73 2.73 8.32
N GLY A 17 21.69 1.80 8.29
CA GLY A 17 21.40 0.41 8.62
C GLY A 17 20.90 0.23 10.05
N LYS A 18 21.39 1.03 11.01
CA LYS A 18 20.87 1.02 12.39
C LYS A 18 19.45 1.57 12.48
N ALA A 19 19.12 2.62 11.72
CA ALA A 19 17.75 3.15 11.65
C ALA A 19 16.79 2.10 11.09
N SER A 20 17.15 1.42 9.99
CA SER A 20 16.37 0.31 9.41
C SER A 20 16.09 -0.80 10.44
N ARG A 21 17.13 -1.28 11.13
CA ARG A 21 16.98 -2.33 12.16
C ARG A 21 16.13 -1.91 13.36
N ARG A 22 16.12 -0.63 13.73
CA ARG A 22 15.22 -0.11 14.79
C ARG A 22 13.77 -0.12 14.32
N ALA A 23 13.52 0.27 13.08
CA ALA A 23 12.18 0.20 12.49
C ALA A 23 11.69 -1.26 12.44
N GLU A 24 12.53 -2.20 12.00
CA GLU A 24 12.21 -3.64 12.01
C GLU A 24 11.87 -4.18 13.41
N MET A 25 12.62 -3.76 14.44
CA MET A 25 12.33 -4.15 15.82
C MET A 25 10.97 -3.63 16.30
N ARG A 26 10.61 -2.39 15.93
CA ARG A 26 9.28 -1.85 16.22
C ARG A 26 8.19 -2.59 15.46
N ASP A 27 8.35 -2.79 14.16
CA ASP A 27 7.38 -3.50 13.32
C ASP A 27 7.16 -4.93 13.85
N GLY A 28 8.24 -5.59 14.30
CA GLY A 28 8.18 -6.88 14.97
C GLY A 28 7.41 -6.85 16.30
N ALA A 29 7.59 -5.81 17.11
CA ALA A 29 6.83 -5.62 18.36
C ALA A 29 5.33 -5.44 18.08
N LEU A 30 4.97 -4.60 17.11
CA LEU A 30 3.57 -4.40 16.71
C LEU A 30 2.95 -5.68 16.13
N SER A 31 3.68 -6.38 15.25
CA SER A 31 3.25 -7.67 14.68
C SER A 31 3.01 -8.73 15.76
N TYR A 32 3.90 -8.80 16.75
CA TYR A 32 3.70 -9.67 17.92
C TYR A 32 2.42 -9.30 18.67
N LEU A 33 2.17 -8.01 18.94
CA LEU A 33 0.95 -7.55 19.60
C LEU A 33 -0.33 -7.89 18.80
N TYR A 34 -0.28 -7.80 17.47
CA TYR A 34 -1.39 -8.20 16.58
C TYR A 34 -1.67 -9.70 16.65
N SER A 35 -0.63 -10.53 16.85
CA SER A 35 -0.77 -11.98 16.95
C SER A 35 -1.41 -12.46 18.27
N LEU A 36 -1.46 -11.60 19.29
CA LEU A 36 -2.00 -11.94 20.60
C LEU A 36 -3.54 -12.02 20.55
N PRO A 37 -4.15 -12.99 21.28
CA PRO A 37 -5.59 -13.15 21.36
C PRO A 37 -6.35 -11.85 21.64
N THR A 38 -7.48 -11.64 20.96
CA THR A 38 -8.28 -10.40 21.07
C THR A 38 -8.98 -10.24 22.41
N ASN A 39 -9.10 -11.30 23.20
CA ASN A 39 -9.66 -11.26 24.56
C ASN A 39 -8.69 -10.75 25.63
N ILE A 40 -7.42 -10.54 25.29
CA ILE A 40 -6.41 -10.00 26.21
C ILE A 40 -6.46 -8.46 26.14
N PRO A 41 -6.68 -7.74 27.26
CA PRO A 41 -6.67 -6.29 27.27
C PRO A 41 -5.34 -5.69 26.79
N LEU A 42 -5.39 -4.56 26.09
CA LEU A 42 -4.20 -3.90 25.54
C LEU A 42 -3.11 -3.64 26.60
N GLY A 43 -3.49 -3.20 27.81
CA GLY A 43 -2.53 -2.98 28.89
C GLY A 43 -1.76 -4.25 29.29
N GLU A 44 -2.41 -5.42 29.23
CA GLU A 44 -1.77 -6.71 29.47
C GLU A 44 -0.92 -7.13 28.27
N LYS A 45 -1.40 -6.94 27.03
CA LYS A 45 -0.60 -7.19 25.81
C LYS A 45 0.73 -6.43 25.83
N LEU A 46 0.69 -5.13 26.17
CA LEU A 46 1.89 -4.29 26.27
C LEU A 46 2.85 -4.76 27.37
N SER A 47 2.33 -5.38 28.43
CA SER A 47 3.15 -5.92 29.52
C SER A 47 3.98 -7.13 29.11
N LEU A 48 3.58 -7.85 28.04
CA LEU A 48 4.28 -9.02 27.50
C LEU A 48 5.49 -8.67 26.64
N LEU A 49 5.59 -7.44 26.15
CA LEU A 49 6.77 -6.98 25.41
C LEU A 49 8.00 -6.90 26.32
N GLY A 50 9.13 -7.34 25.80
CA GLY A 50 10.44 -7.15 26.41
C GLY A 50 10.82 -5.67 26.50
N GLU A 51 11.79 -5.34 27.37
CA GLU A 51 12.19 -3.96 27.64
C GLU A 51 12.60 -3.20 26.37
N LYS A 52 13.35 -3.85 25.47
CA LYS A 52 13.80 -3.25 24.20
C LYS A 52 12.67 -3.01 23.20
N GLU A 53 11.71 -3.94 23.12
CA GLU A 53 10.54 -3.83 22.24
C GLU A 53 9.60 -2.74 22.74
N ARG A 54 9.40 -2.66 24.05
CA ARG A 54 8.61 -1.58 24.65
C ARG A 54 9.27 -0.22 24.47
N ALA A 55 10.60 -0.15 24.57
CA ALA A 55 11.36 1.07 24.33
C ALA A 55 11.46 1.47 22.85
N SER A 56 11.15 0.57 21.91
CA SER A 56 11.11 0.90 20.47
C SER A 56 9.77 1.50 20.05
N LEU A 57 8.69 1.27 20.81
CA LEU A 57 7.42 1.96 20.63
C LEU A 57 7.55 3.43 21.04
N ILE A 58 7.02 4.33 20.22
CA ILE A 58 7.02 5.77 20.47
C ILE A 58 5.60 6.31 20.67
N ASP A 59 5.52 7.53 21.22
CA ASP A 59 4.24 8.20 21.39
C ASP A 59 3.54 8.40 20.04
N GLY A 60 2.27 8.03 19.99
CA GLY A 60 1.48 8.04 18.75
C GLY A 60 1.56 6.77 17.90
N ASP A 61 2.39 5.78 18.24
CA ASP A 61 2.38 4.47 17.54
C ASP A 61 1.07 3.73 17.81
N ILE A 62 0.54 3.81 19.02
CA ILE A 62 -0.75 3.19 19.41
C ILE A 62 -1.72 4.29 19.82
N VAL A 63 -2.88 4.33 19.17
CA VAL A 63 -3.86 5.39 19.37
C VAL A 63 -5.27 4.83 19.58
N GLU A 64 -6.00 5.46 20.49
CA GLU A 64 -7.43 5.22 20.62
C GLU A 64 -8.15 5.91 19.46
N LEU A 65 -8.98 5.16 18.74
CA LEU A 65 -9.83 5.68 17.67
C LEU A 65 -11.26 5.91 18.16
N ASN A 66 -11.91 6.90 17.57
CA ASN A 66 -13.32 7.17 17.81
C ASN A 66 -14.19 6.44 16.78
N GLU A 67 -15.11 5.60 17.24
CA GLU A 67 -16.06 4.87 16.39
C GLU A 67 -16.91 5.83 15.53
N ALA A 68 -17.24 7.01 16.05
CA ALA A 68 -18.05 7.98 15.32
C ALA A 68 -17.37 8.45 14.02
N ASP A 69 -16.04 8.53 13.99
CA ASP A 69 -15.30 8.95 12.81
C ASP A 69 -15.48 7.92 11.68
N LEU A 70 -15.38 6.63 12.00
CA LEU A 70 -15.61 5.54 11.05
C LEU A 70 -17.04 5.54 10.52
N LEU A 71 -18.02 5.64 11.42
CA LEU A 71 -19.45 5.61 11.07
C LEU A 71 -19.90 6.86 10.30
N SER A 72 -19.17 7.97 10.41
CA SER A 72 -19.46 9.21 9.66
C SER A 72 -19.04 9.13 8.19
N ASN A 73 -18.16 8.18 7.83
CA ASN A 73 -17.69 8.01 6.46
C ASN A 73 -18.88 7.86 5.49
N PRO A 74 -18.89 8.59 4.34
CA PRO A 74 -20.02 8.57 3.41
C PRO A 74 -20.43 7.17 2.95
N TYR A 75 -19.46 6.26 2.76
CA TYR A 75 -19.74 4.90 2.34
C TYR A 75 -20.42 4.07 3.44
N TYR A 76 -19.99 4.23 4.70
CA TYR A 76 -20.62 3.58 5.85
C TYR A 76 -22.06 4.03 6.05
N ARG A 77 -22.31 5.35 5.97
CA ARG A 77 -23.67 5.91 6.05
C ARG A 77 -24.55 5.35 4.93
N PHE A 78 -24.03 5.33 3.71
CA PHE A 78 -24.73 4.77 2.56
C PHE A 78 -25.08 3.27 2.73
N ILE A 79 -24.14 2.45 3.22
CA ILE A 79 -24.42 1.03 3.50
C ILE A 79 -25.54 0.87 4.52
N GLU A 80 -25.54 1.66 5.60
CA GLU A 80 -26.59 1.57 6.63
C GLU A 80 -27.94 2.07 6.09
N GLU A 81 -27.97 3.11 5.25
CA GLU A 81 -29.17 3.58 4.55
C GLU A 81 -29.74 2.53 3.57
N GLN A 82 -28.86 1.80 2.88
CA GLN A 82 -29.21 0.76 1.90
C GLN A 82 -29.14 -0.66 2.49
N LYS A 83 -29.23 -0.80 3.81
CA LYS A 83 -28.97 -2.05 4.53
C LYS A 83 -29.77 -3.25 4.02
N SER A 84 -31.03 -3.05 3.65
CA SER A 84 -31.88 -4.09 3.04
C SER A 84 -31.28 -4.59 1.72
N GLY A 85 -30.80 -3.69 0.87
CA GLY A 85 -30.10 -4.02 -0.38
C GLY A 85 -28.82 -4.80 -0.10
N PHE A 86 -27.94 -4.27 0.74
CA PHE A 86 -26.67 -4.90 1.11
C PHE A 86 -26.84 -6.27 1.79
N SER A 87 -27.86 -6.45 2.61
CA SER A 87 -28.14 -7.73 3.27
C SER A 87 -28.54 -8.85 2.30
N SER A 88 -29.01 -8.49 1.11
CA SER A 88 -29.33 -9.44 0.04
C SER A 88 -28.12 -9.79 -0.84
N ILE A 89 -26.98 -9.09 -0.64
CA ILE A 89 -25.77 -9.29 -1.43
C ILE A 89 -25.05 -10.55 -0.97
N LYS A 90 -24.86 -11.50 -1.88
CA LYS A 90 -24.18 -12.75 -1.55
C LYS A 90 -22.70 -12.44 -1.27
N GLY A 91 -22.22 -12.84 -0.10
CA GLY A 91 -20.83 -12.61 0.33
C GLY A 91 -20.63 -11.30 1.11
N PHE A 92 -21.56 -10.34 1.03
CA PHE A 92 -21.50 -9.16 1.89
C PHE A 92 -21.93 -9.51 3.32
N SER A 93 -21.13 -9.07 4.29
CA SER A 93 -21.39 -9.30 5.71
C SER A 93 -20.67 -8.25 6.55
N TYR A 94 -20.71 -8.40 7.87
CA TYR A 94 -19.95 -7.57 8.79
C TYR A 94 -18.94 -8.41 9.56
N ALA A 95 -17.75 -7.86 9.75
CA ALA A 95 -16.77 -8.30 10.74
C ALA A 95 -16.67 -7.24 11.84
N HIS A 96 -15.86 -7.52 12.87
CA HIS A 96 -15.77 -6.67 14.05
C HIS A 96 -14.32 -6.57 14.53
N TYR A 97 -13.94 -5.38 14.98
CA TYR A 97 -12.84 -5.22 15.92
C TYR A 97 -13.38 -5.42 17.33
N GLU A 98 -12.72 -6.26 18.11
CA GLU A 98 -13.00 -6.42 19.52
C GLU A 98 -12.43 -5.24 20.33
N LYS A 99 -12.94 -5.05 21.54
CA LYS A 99 -12.45 -4.02 22.44
C LYS A 99 -10.95 -4.21 22.72
N ASP A 100 -10.18 -3.12 22.65
CA ASP A 100 -8.74 -3.09 22.87
C ASP A 100 -7.95 -3.99 21.87
N GLU A 101 -8.57 -4.43 20.77
CA GLU A 101 -7.88 -5.07 19.64
C GLU A 101 -7.06 -4.05 18.86
N LEU A 102 -5.78 -4.38 18.62
CA LEU A 102 -4.87 -3.56 17.84
C LEU A 102 -4.94 -3.95 16.36
N PHE A 103 -4.98 -2.95 15.50
CA PHE A 103 -4.92 -3.09 14.04
C PHE A 103 -4.18 -1.90 13.44
N GLN A 104 -3.61 -2.06 12.24
CA GLN A 104 -3.05 -0.93 11.50
C GLN A 104 -4.18 0.03 11.09
N CYS A 105 -4.02 1.33 11.32
CA CYS A 105 -5.11 2.29 11.14
C CYS A 105 -4.80 3.49 10.24
N GLY A 106 -3.61 3.54 9.64
CA GLY A 106 -3.23 4.61 8.73
C GLY A 106 -2.02 4.26 7.88
N PRO A 107 -1.64 5.17 6.96
CA PRO A 107 -0.49 4.98 6.11
C PRO A 107 0.81 4.97 6.92
N ILE A 108 1.83 4.33 6.36
CA ILE A 108 3.19 4.42 6.86
C ILE A 108 3.68 5.86 6.79
N ARG A 109 4.48 6.26 7.78
CA ARG A 109 5.17 7.55 7.78
C ARG A 109 6.66 7.29 7.65
N VAL A 110 7.36 8.17 6.94
CA VAL A 110 8.81 8.08 6.78
C VAL A 110 9.44 9.29 7.46
N GLY A 111 10.30 9.05 8.44
CA GLY A 111 11.07 10.08 9.14
C GLY A 111 12.22 10.62 8.28
N LYS A 112 12.91 11.64 8.80
CA LYS A 112 14.01 12.32 8.10
C LYS A 112 15.18 11.38 7.75
N ASP A 113 15.40 10.37 8.58
CA ASP A 113 16.46 9.37 8.40
C ASP A 113 15.94 8.06 7.78
N PHE A 114 14.82 8.14 7.04
CA PHE A 114 14.15 7.01 6.39
C PHE A 114 13.60 5.92 7.31
N GLU A 115 13.56 6.17 8.62
CA GLU A 115 12.85 5.33 9.59
C GLU A 115 11.35 5.30 9.29
N THR A 116 10.76 4.11 9.25
CA THR A 116 9.37 3.90 8.84
C THR A 116 8.47 3.64 10.04
N PHE A 117 7.37 4.39 10.18
CA PHE A 117 6.43 4.34 11.31
C PHE A 117 5.07 3.88 10.84
N THR A 118 4.53 2.85 11.50
CA THR A 118 3.17 2.37 11.24
C THR A 118 2.31 2.67 12.46
N ARG A 119 1.16 3.32 12.22
CA ARG A 119 0.23 3.65 13.30
C ARG A 119 -0.75 2.51 13.52
N SER A 120 -0.85 2.05 14.76
CA SER A 120 -1.84 1.10 15.24
C SER A 120 -2.98 1.82 15.93
N GLY A 121 -4.21 1.44 15.60
CA GLY A 121 -5.43 1.90 16.25
C GLY A 121 -6.01 0.81 17.14
N TYR A 122 -6.84 1.23 18.09
CA TYR A 122 -7.76 0.34 18.81
C TYR A 122 -9.03 1.09 19.19
N TYR A 123 -10.11 0.35 19.47
CA TYR A 123 -11.37 0.91 19.97
C TYR A 123 -11.61 0.50 21.43
N LYS A 124 -12.25 1.37 22.21
CA LYS A 124 -12.73 1.05 23.59
C LYS A 124 -14.02 0.25 23.62
N THR A 125 -14.66 0.11 22.46
CA THR A 125 -15.89 -0.65 22.22
C THR A 125 -15.66 -1.66 21.11
N ARG A 126 -16.57 -2.63 20.99
CA ARG A 126 -16.61 -3.51 19.83
C ARG A 126 -17.20 -2.75 18.65
N VAL A 127 -16.48 -2.67 17.53
CA VAL A 127 -16.88 -1.87 16.35
C VAL A 127 -17.04 -2.77 15.13
N LYS A 128 -18.14 -2.62 14.40
CA LYS A 128 -18.43 -3.38 13.17
C LYS A 128 -17.88 -2.69 11.93
N TYR A 129 -17.45 -3.46 10.92
CA TYR A 129 -17.06 -2.94 9.60
C TYR A 129 -17.53 -3.87 8.47
N PRO A 130 -17.82 -3.32 7.27
CA PRO A 130 -18.31 -4.10 6.15
C PRO A 130 -17.20 -4.94 5.53
N ILE A 131 -17.54 -6.18 5.17
CA ILE A 131 -16.63 -7.10 4.50
C ILE A 131 -17.34 -7.86 3.38
N TYR A 132 -16.65 -8.05 2.28
CA TYR A 132 -17.07 -8.94 1.20
C TYR A 132 -16.24 -10.23 1.24
N ARG A 133 -16.94 -11.37 1.26
CA ARG A 133 -16.33 -12.70 1.30
C ARG A 133 -16.62 -13.47 0.02
N LEU A 134 -15.56 -13.90 -0.66
CA LEU A 134 -15.65 -14.75 -1.84
C LEU A 134 -15.28 -16.19 -1.44
N SER A 135 -16.18 -17.14 -1.69
CA SER A 135 -15.98 -18.56 -1.36
C SER A 135 -15.55 -18.84 0.09
N GLY A 136 -16.09 -18.07 1.04
CA GLY A 136 -15.81 -18.21 2.47
C GLY A 136 -14.50 -17.58 2.94
N ARG A 137 -13.68 -17.01 2.05
CA ARG A 137 -12.50 -16.22 2.41
C ARG A 137 -12.84 -14.74 2.45
N ASN A 138 -12.24 -14.03 3.40
CA ASN A 138 -12.22 -12.58 3.38
C ASN A 138 -11.57 -12.15 2.07
N TRP A 139 -12.31 -11.40 1.26
CA TRP A 139 -11.82 -10.95 -0.03
C TRP A 139 -11.43 -9.48 0.08
N MET A 140 -12.37 -8.60 0.46
CA MET A 140 -12.10 -7.15 0.57
C MET A 140 -12.92 -6.55 1.71
N GLU A 141 -12.35 -5.56 2.39
CA GLU A 141 -12.94 -4.84 3.51
C GLU A 141 -12.76 -3.33 3.34
N VAL A 142 -13.57 -2.54 4.04
CA VAL A 142 -13.31 -1.10 4.18
C VAL A 142 -13.11 -0.87 5.66
N ILE A 143 -11.88 -0.57 6.04
CA ILE A 143 -11.44 -0.41 7.43
C ILE A 143 -10.70 0.93 7.57
N PRO A 144 -10.35 1.37 8.80
CA PRO A 144 -9.67 2.65 8.98
C PRO A 144 -8.40 2.82 8.15
N HIS A 145 -7.59 1.76 7.97
CA HIS A 145 -6.42 1.81 7.09
C HIS A 145 -6.79 2.15 5.65
N GLU A 146 -7.72 1.40 5.04
CA GLU A 146 -8.25 1.66 3.68
C GLU A 146 -8.75 3.09 3.50
N ILE A 147 -9.52 3.58 4.47
CA ILE A 147 -10.08 4.93 4.40
C ILE A 147 -8.96 5.97 4.42
N ALA A 148 -7.98 5.79 5.30
CA ALA A 148 -6.87 6.72 5.47
C ALA A 148 -5.90 6.71 4.28
N THR A 149 -5.57 5.55 3.72
CA THR A 149 -4.64 5.43 2.58
C THR A 149 -5.27 5.93 1.27
N MET A 150 -6.60 5.85 1.14
CA MET A 150 -7.31 6.35 -0.04
C MET A 150 -7.70 7.84 0.03
N GLU A 151 -7.56 8.52 1.18
CA GLU A 151 -7.97 9.93 1.35
C GLU A 151 -7.29 10.87 0.33
N GLY A 152 -5.96 10.76 0.21
CA GLY A 152 -5.17 11.55 -0.75
C GLY A 152 -5.59 11.29 -2.21
N PRO A 153 -5.58 10.02 -2.68
CA PRO A 153 -6.06 9.67 -4.02
C PRO A 153 -7.49 10.14 -4.32
N ILE A 154 -8.44 9.99 -3.38
CA ILE A 154 -9.82 10.46 -3.54
C ILE A 154 -9.86 11.99 -3.71
N SER A 155 -9.07 12.73 -2.93
CA SER A 155 -8.97 14.19 -3.02
C SER A 155 -8.47 14.65 -4.38
N LEU A 156 -7.47 13.98 -4.94
CA LEU A 156 -6.87 14.30 -6.24
C LEU A 156 -7.75 13.93 -7.44
N ALA A 157 -8.64 12.95 -7.30
CA ALA A 157 -9.48 12.46 -8.39
C ALA A 157 -10.40 13.55 -8.97
N ASN A 158 -10.33 13.75 -10.28
CA ASN A 158 -11.12 14.71 -11.06
C ASN A 158 -11.26 14.23 -12.52
N GLY A 159 -12.22 14.81 -13.25
CA GLY A 159 -12.43 14.56 -14.68
C GLY A 159 -12.82 13.12 -14.98
N LYS A 160 -12.19 12.51 -16.00
CA LYS A 160 -12.35 11.11 -16.36
C LYS A 160 -11.39 10.26 -15.53
N VAL A 161 -11.94 9.49 -14.60
CA VAL A 161 -11.19 8.66 -13.65
C VAL A 161 -11.10 7.23 -14.16
N LEU A 162 -9.90 6.68 -14.22
CA LEU A 162 -9.62 5.26 -14.45
C LEU A 162 -9.26 4.61 -13.11
N VAL A 163 -9.84 3.44 -12.83
CA VAL A 163 -9.57 2.66 -11.64
C VAL A 163 -9.14 1.26 -12.07
N TYR A 164 -8.01 0.79 -11.56
CA TYR A 164 -7.59 -0.61 -11.68
C TYR A 164 -7.91 -1.32 -10.37
N GLY A 165 -8.75 -2.35 -10.45
CA GLY A 165 -9.28 -3.06 -9.28
C GLY A 165 -10.58 -2.45 -8.78
N LEU A 166 -11.59 -3.29 -8.59
CA LEU A 166 -12.93 -2.84 -8.20
C LEU A 166 -13.07 -2.61 -6.70
N GLY A 167 -12.37 -3.38 -5.86
CA GLY A 167 -12.65 -3.32 -4.43
C GLY A 167 -14.06 -3.81 -4.11
N ILE A 168 -14.56 -3.47 -2.92
CA ILE A 168 -16.01 -3.49 -2.67
C ILE A 168 -16.72 -2.27 -3.27
N GLY A 169 -16.07 -1.55 -4.19
CA GLY A 169 -16.58 -0.32 -4.79
C GLY A 169 -16.40 0.94 -3.95
N TYR A 170 -15.59 0.91 -2.88
CA TYR A 170 -15.36 2.09 -2.02
C TYR A 170 -14.78 3.27 -2.80
N PHE A 171 -13.64 3.09 -3.48
CA PHE A 171 -13.02 4.16 -4.24
C PHE A 171 -13.95 4.67 -5.37
N PRO A 172 -14.52 3.81 -6.25
CA PRO A 172 -15.50 4.25 -7.26
C PRO A 172 -16.70 4.99 -6.67
N PHE A 173 -17.24 4.53 -5.53
CA PHE A 173 -18.32 5.21 -4.82
C PHE A 173 -17.88 6.63 -4.43
N MET A 174 -16.76 6.75 -3.72
CA MET A 174 -16.28 8.02 -3.17
C MET A 174 -16.05 9.05 -4.28
N VAL A 175 -15.35 8.67 -5.35
CA VAL A 175 -15.03 9.62 -6.44
C VAL A 175 -16.23 9.92 -7.34
N SER A 176 -17.17 8.98 -7.53
CA SER A 176 -18.39 9.25 -8.32
C SER A 176 -19.29 10.32 -7.69
N ASN A 177 -19.22 10.50 -6.36
CA ASN A 177 -19.96 11.51 -5.61
C ASN A 177 -19.33 12.91 -5.69
N LYS A 178 -18.16 13.06 -6.30
CA LYS A 178 -17.51 14.36 -6.52
C LYS A 178 -18.10 15.04 -7.76
N ASP A 179 -18.35 16.34 -7.67
CA ASP A 179 -18.91 17.13 -8.78
C ASP A 179 -17.90 17.29 -9.92
N GLU A 180 -16.61 17.43 -9.57
CA GLU A 180 -15.50 17.53 -10.51
C GLU A 180 -15.16 16.23 -11.24
N VAL A 181 -15.77 15.10 -10.88
CA VAL A 181 -15.60 13.81 -11.56
C VAL A 181 -16.71 13.61 -12.59
N GLU A 182 -16.32 13.52 -13.87
CA GLU A 182 -17.20 13.33 -15.03
C GLU A 182 -17.64 11.87 -15.16
N SER A 183 -16.70 10.94 -15.12
CA SER A 183 -16.97 9.51 -15.19
C SER A 183 -15.86 8.68 -14.54
N VAL A 184 -16.21 7.45 -14.16
CA VAL A 184 -15.32 6.47 -13.56
C VAL A 184 -15.36 5.21 -14.42
N THR A 185 -14.24 4.82 -15.01
CA THR A 185 -14.07 3.52 -15.66
C THR A 185 -13.25 2.63 -14.75
N VAL A 186 -13.78 1.46 -14.38
CA VAL A 186 -13.10 0.48 -13.54
C VAL A 186 -12.72 -0.73 -14.38
N ILE A 187 -11.46 -1.14 -14.33
CA ILE A 187 -10.97 -2.38 -14.93
C ILE A 187 -10.90 -3.45 -13.84
N GLU A 188 -11.72 -4.49 -13.97
CA GLU A 188 -11.80 -5.61 -13.02
C GLU A 188 -11.53 -6.94 -13.71
N LYS A 189 -10.64 -7.74 -13.14
CA LYS A 189 -10.20 -9.00 -13.73
C LYS A 189 -11.17 -10.15 -13.45
N ASP A 190 -11.78 -10.16 -12.26
CA ASP A 190 -12.74 -11.19 -11.86
C ASP A 190 -14.12 -10.89 -12.47
N ASP A 191 -14.44 -11.60 -13.55
CA ASP A 191 -15.73 -11.54 -14.25
C ASP A 191 -16.92 -11.81 -13.32
N GLY A 192 -16.78 -12.73 -12.36
CA GLY A 192 -17.84 -13.05 -11.40
C GLY A 192 -18.12 -11.90 -10.45
N LEU A 193 -17.06 -11.31 -9.89
CA LEU A 193 -17.14 -10.13 -9.04
C LEU A 193 -17.71 -8.94 -9.79
N ALA A 194 -17.21 -8.65 -11.00
CA ALA A 194 -17.67 -7.53 -11.83
C ALA A 194 -19.17 -7.65 -12.15
N LYS A 195 -19.62 -8.84 -12.57
CA LYS A 195 -21.03 -9.12 -12.84
C LYS A 195 -21.90 -8.96 -11.60
N GLU A 196 -21.46 -9.50 -10.46
CA GLU A 196 -22.25 -9.43 -9.23
C GLU A 196 -22.33 -8.00 -8.70
N PHE A 197 -21.23 -7.25 -8.76
CA PHE A 197 -21.19 -5.83 -8.44
C PHE A 197 -22.18 -5.04 -9.31
N CYS A 198 -22.12 -5.21 -10.64
CA CYS A 198 -23.02 -4.52 -11.57
C CYS A 198 -24.49 -4.86 -11.34
N ARG A 199 -24.78 -6.11 -10.96
CA ARG A 199 -26.15 -6.60 -10.77
C ARG A 199 -26.75 -6.16 -9.44
N GLN A 200 -25.95 -6.16 -8.35
CA GLN A 200 -26.48 -6.01 -7.00
C GLN A 200 -26.07 -4.69 -6.32
N LEU A 201 -24.84 -4.25 -6.50
CA LEU A 201 -24.27 -3.15 -5.71
C LEU A 201 -24.33 -1.82 -6.46
N LEU A 202 -23.88 -1.79 -7.72
CA LEU A 202 -23.87 -0.60 -8.56
C LEU A 202 -25.26 0.07 -8.67
N PRO A 203 -26.39 -0.65 -8.81
CA PRO A 203 -27.71 -0.01 -8.92
C PRO A 203 -28.12 0.76 -7.65
N LEU A 204 -27.52 0.45 -6.50
CA LEU A 204 -27.79 1.16 -5.25
C LEU A 204 -27.04 2.51 -5.19
N PHE A 205 -25.95 2.67 -5.95
CA PHE A 205 -25.10 3.86 -5.85
C PHE A 205 -25.83 5.09 -6.40
N PRO A 206 -25.78 6.24 -5.69
CA PRO A 206 -26.50 7.45 -6.09
C PRO A 206 -26.03 7.99 -7.45
N ASN A 207 -24.73 7.87 -7.74
CA ASN A 207 -24.10 8.32 -8.99
C ASN A 207 -23.68 7.17 -9.90
N SER A 208 -24.41 6.05 -9.84
CA SER A 208 -24.12 4.82 -10.61
C SER A 208 -23.92 5.05 -12.11
N LYS A 209 -24.62 6.02 -12.72
CA LYS A 209 -24.48 6.38 -14.14
C LYS A 209 -23.09 6.91 -14.52
N LYS A 210 -22.30 7.43 -13.56
CA LYS A 210 -20.92 7.84 -13.82
C LYS A 210 -19.97 6.65 -13.91
N ILE A 211 -20.34 5.50 -13.35
CA ILE A 211 -19.46 4.34 -13.18
C ILE A 211 -19.71 3.34 -14.30
N ARG A 212 -18.63 2.92 -14.97
CA ARG A 212 -18.60 1.83 -15.94
C ARG A 212 -17.59 0.79 -15.49
N ILE A 213 -17.97 -0.47 -15.55
CA ILE A 213 -17.08 -1.61 -15.24
C ILE A 213 -16.73 -2.30 -16.55
N GLU A 214 -15.44 -2.45 -16.81
CA GLU A 214 -14.90 -3.21 -17.93
C GLU A 214 -14.15 -4.43 -17.40
N ILE A 215 -14.52 -5.61 -17.89
CA ILE A 215 -13.85 -6.85 -17.49
C ILE A 215 -12.53 -6.94 -18.24
N GLY A 216 -11.41 -6.97 -17.52
CA GLY A 216 -10.09 -6.96 -18.12
C GLY A 216 -8.94 -7.04 -17.12
N ASP A 217 -7.76 -7.35 -17.64
CA ASP A 217 -6.52 -7.33 -16.85
C ASP A 217 -5.93 -5.91 -16.87
N ALA A 218 -5.71 -5.33 -15.68
CA ALA A 218 -5.21 -3.96 -15.53
C ALA A 218 -3.83 -3.74 -16.17
N LEU A 219 -2.92 -4.71 -16.09
CA LEU A 219 -1.60 -4.61 -16.71
C LEU A 219 -1.70 -4.65 -18.24
N GLY A 220 -2.58 -5.52 -18.76
CA GLY A 220 -2.90 -5.57 -20.19
C GLY A 220 -3.51 -4.27 -20.70
N PHE A 221 -4.43 -3.67 -19.94
CA PHE A 221 -5.02 -2.37 -20.26
C PHE A 221 -3.97 -1.26 -20.24
N ALA A 222 -3.17 -1.16 -19.16
CA ALA A 222 -2.11 -0.15 -19.02
C ALA A 222 -1.09 -0.20 -20.17
N SER A 223 -0.76 -1.40 -20.65
CA SER A 223 0.20 -1.60 -21.74
C SER A 223 -0.35 -1.23 -23.13
N SER A 224 -1.67 -1.21 -23.31
CA SER A 224 -2.32 -1.05 -24.62
C SER A 224 -3.12 0.26 -24.76
N HIS A 225 -3.38 0.95 -23.66
CA HIS A 225 -4.16 2.18 -23.64
C HIS A 225 -3.28 3.40 -23.35
N GLN A 226 -3.50 4.50 -24.08
CA GLN A 226 -2.78 5.75 -23.91
C GLN A 226 -3.76 6.92 -23.97
N GLY A 227 -3.66 7.83 -23.00
CA GLY A 227 -4.52 8.98 -22.82
C GLY A 227 -5.97 8.63 -22.55
N GLY A 228 -6.83 9.66 -22.57
CA GLY A 228 -8.28 9.51 -22.41
C GLY A 228 -8.79 9.72 -20.98
N PHE A 229 -7.90 9.68 -19.99
CA PHE A 229 -8.23 9.89 -18.58
C PHE A 229 -7.45 11.06 -17.97
N ASP A 230 -8.04 11.69 -16.96
CA ASP A 230 -7.45 12.78 -16.21
C ASP A 230 -6.75 12.27 -14.94
N PHE A 231 -7.30 11.21 -14.33
CA PHE A 231 -6.77 10.60 -13.11
C PHE A 231 -6.83 9.07 -13.16
N LEU A 232 -5.81 8.40 -12.66
CA LEU A 232 -5.73 6.94 -12.50
C LEU A 232 -5.53 6.58 -11.03
N PHE A 233 -6.27 5.60 -10.53
CA PHE A 233 -6.02 4.96 -9.25
C PHE A 233 -5.82 3.46 -9.43
N ALA A 234 -4.76 2.89 -8.84
CA ALA A 234 -4.47 1.46 -8.92
C ALA A 234 -4.48 0.79 -7.54
N ASP A 235 -5.28 -0.28 -7.43
CA ASP A 235 -5.48 -1.09 -6.24
C ASP A 235 -5.71 -2.56 -6.67
N ILE A 236 -4.62 -3.27 -6.99
CA ILE A 236 -4.66 -4.63 -7.57
C ILE A 236 -3.76 -5.64 -6.86
N TYR A 237 -3.36 -5.32 -5.63
CA TYR A 237 -2.43 -6.08 -4.79
C TYR A 237 -2.93 -6.11 -3.34
N HIS A 238 -2.29 -6.88 -2.47
CA HIS A 238 -2.72 -7.07 -1.08
C HIS A 238 -1.85 -6.29 -0.09
N ASP A 239 -0.56 -6.19 -0.37
CA ASP A 239 0.43 -5.55 0.49
C ASP A 239 1.64 -5.06 -0.32
N GLU A 240 2.68 -4.56 0.34
CA GLU A 240 3.89 -4.08 -0.32
C GLU A 240 4.71 -5.20 -1.00
N ILE A 241 4.54 -6.46 -0.58
CA ILE A 241 5.33 -7.60 -1.04
C ILE A 241 4.86 -8.01 -2.44
N ASP A 242 3.56 -8.22 -2.64
CA ASP A 242 3.00 -8.49 -3.97
C ASP A 242 2.77 -7.19 -4.77
N GLY A 243 2.62 -6.07 -4.08
CA GLY A 243 2.46 -4.73 -4.65
C GLY A 243 3.69 -4.22 -5.38
N LEU A 244 4.91 -4.36 -4.84
CA LEU A 244 6.11 -3.78 -5.48
C LEU A 244 6.33 -4.27 -6.93
N PRO A 245 6.26 -5.58 -7.26
CA PRO A 245 6.37 -6.05 -8.64
C PRO A 245 5.28 -5.50 -9.57
N LEU A 246 4.03 -5.38 -9.09
CA LEU A 246 2.90 -4.85 -9.86
C LEU A 246 3.00 -3.34 -10.06
N TYR A 247 3.40 -2.62 -9.01
CA TYR A 247 3.71 -1.20 -9.02
C TYR A 247 4.78 -0.87 -10.05
N CYS A 248 5.90 -1.60 -10.08
CA CYS A 248 6.94 -1.40 -11.09
C CYS A 248 6.37 -1.49 -12.53
N LYS A 249 5.57 -2.53 -12.81
CA LYS A 249 4.96 -2.73 -14.13
C LYS A 249 4.01 -1.59 -14.48
N LEU A 250 3.13 -1.20 -13.57
CA LEU A 250 2.20 -0.09 -13.77
C LEU A 250 2.93 1.25 -13.94
N LYS A 251 4.00 1.50 -13.15
CA LYS A 251 4.82 2.71 -13.26
C LYS A 251 5.59 2.83 -14.57
N SER A 252 5.87 1.72 -15.24
CA SER A 252 6.42 1.76 -16.61
C SER A 252 5.36 2.06 -17.69
N SER A 253 4.07 2.06 -17.32
CA SER A 253 2.92 2.08 -18.25
C SER A 253 1.82 3.07 -17.82
N GLU A 254 2.19 4.24 -17.29
CA GLU A 254 1.22 5.25 -16.77
C GLU A 254 0.51 6.08 -17.85
N GLY A 255 0.68 5.75 -19.12
CA GLY A 255 0.28 6.61 -20.23
C GLY A 255 -1.23 6.83 -20.38
N ALA A 256 -2.08 6.10 -19.66
CA ALA A 256 -3.53 6.21 -19.73
C ALA A 256 -4.09 7.52 -19.11
N ALA A 257 -3.42 8.09 -18.10
CA ALA A 257 -3.92 9.27 -17.37
C ALA A 257 -2.86 10.36 -17.20
N ARG A 258 -3.31 11.59 -16.92
CA ARG A 258 -2.40 12.73 -16.65
C ARG A 258 -1.75 12.66 -15.27
N LEU A 259 -2.49 12.12 -14.29
CA LEU A 259 -2.02 11.92 -12.93
C LEU A 259 -2.42 10.52 -12.47
N SER A 260 -1.52 9.85 -11.76
CA SER A 260 -1.77 8.52 -11.21
C SER A 260 -1.50 8.51 -9.71
N ALA A 261 -2.30 7.74 -9.00
CA ALA A 261 -2.09 7.37 -7.61
C ALA A 261 -2.19 5.86 -7.44
N TYR A 262 -1.54 5.35 -6.41
CA TYR A 262 -1.41 3.92 -6.13
C TYR A 262 -1.82 3.70 -4.68
N TRP A 263 -2.63 2.69 -4.42
CA TRP A 263 -2.95 2.29 -3.06
C TRP A 263 -1.65 1.91 -2.34
N ILE A 264 -1.49 2.34 -1.08
CA ILE A 264 -0.30 2.10 -0.24
C ILE A 264 1.06 2.40 -0.94
N GLU A 265 1.12 3.46 -1.78
CA GLU A 265 2.35 3.82 -2.49
C GLU A 265 3.50 4.06 -1.52
N GLU A 266 3.25 4.75 -0.41
CA GLU A 266 4.23 5.06 0.61
C GLU A 266 4.85 3.79 1.24
N GLU A 267 4.06 2.74 1.47
CA GLU A 267 4.48 1.42 1.94
C GLU A 267 5.35 0.72 0.91
N ILE A 268 4.93 0.72 -0.36
CA ILE A 268 5.70 0.13 -1.46
C ILE A 268 7.05 0.83 -1.63
N LEU A 269 7.07 2.16 -1.57
CA LEU A 269 8.30 2.95 -1.66
C LEU A 269 9.19 2.71 -0.43
N ALA A 270 8.61 2.60 0.77
CA ALA A 270 9.34 2.23 1.97
C ALA A 270 9.98 0.84 1.86
N TYR A 271 9.27 -0.14 1.31
CA TYR A 271 9.77 -1.48 1.07
C TYR A 271 10.94 -1.47 0.06
N LEU A 272 10.78 -0.80 -1.08
CA LEU A 272 11.85 -0.63 -2.07
C LEU A 272 13.08 0.08 -1.48
N ARG A 273 12.87 1.09 -0.63
CA ARG A 273 13.94 1.82 0.05
C ARG A 273 14.75 0.92 0.96
N ARG A 274 14.12 -0.03 1.67
CA ARG A 274 14.85 -1.00 2.51
C ARG A 274 15.77 -1.88 1.67
N TYR A 275 15.30 -2.40 0.54
CA TYR A 275 16.15 -3.16 -0.41
C TYR A 275 17.32 -2.32 -0.93
N LEU A 276 17.07 -1.07 -1.28
CA LEU A 276 18.09 -0.15 -1.76
C LEU A 276 19.17 0.13 -0.70
N ILE A 277 18.76 0.40 0.55
CA ILE A 277 19.70 0.62 1.67
C ILE A 277 20.50 -0.66 1.95
N ALA A 278 19.84 -1.83 1.95
CA ALA A 278 20.49 -3.11 2.15
C ALA A 278 21.53 -3.41 1.05
N LEU A 279 21.20 -3.14 -0.21
CA LEU A 279 22.12 -3.29 -1.34
C LEU A 279 23.35 -2.39 -1.17
N ILE A 280 23.15 -1.12 -0.81
CA ILE A 280 24.25 -0.18 -0.57
C ILE A 280 25.14 -0.65 0.60
N GLU A 281 24.53 -1.16 1.69
CA GLU A 281 25.27 -1.71 2.84
C GLU A 281 26.08 -2.96 2.46
N GLU A 282 25.51 -3.83 1.62
CA GLU A 282 26.13 -5.06 1.14
C GLU A 282 27.31 -4.78 0.21
N GLU A 283 27.11 -4.02 -0.87
CA GLU A 283 28.18 -3.66 -1.81
C GLU A 283 29.31 -2.89 -1.11
N TYR A 284 28.96 -2.03 -0.14
CA TYR A 284 29.96 -1.34 0.67
C TYR A 284 30.84 -2.30 1.49
N ARG A 285 30.28 -3.37 2.05
CA ARG A 285 30.98 -4.30 2.94
C ARG A 285 31.73 -5.39 2.20
N LEU A 286 31.07 -6.04 1.27
CA LEU A 286 31.57 -7.23 0.58
C LEU A 286 32.39 -6.87 -0.66
N GLY A 287 32.36 -5.60 -1.06
CA GLY A 287 32.85 -5.19 -2.37
C GLY A 287 31.86 -5.56 -3.46
N ASN A 288 32.26 -5.31 -4.70
CA ASN A 288 31.31 -5.22 -5.79
C ASN A 288 31.58 -6.33 -6.82
N GLY A 289 30.76 -7.38 -6.81
CA GLY A 289 30.80 -8.47 -7.79
C GLY A 289 29.39 -8.79 -8.28
N ASP A 290 29.25 -9.20 -9.54
CA ASP A 290 27.94 -9.51 -10.13
C ASP A 290 27.40 -10.88 -9.67
N GLU A 291 28.29 -11.79 -9.27
CA GLU A 291 27.96 -13.20 -8.97
C GLU A 291 26.81 -13.39 -7.96
N PRO A 292 26.74 -12.65 -6.83
CA PRO A 292 25.62 -12.75 -5.89
C PRO A 292 24.26 -12.36 -6.50
N TYR A 293 24.26 -11.52 -7.53
CA TYR A 293 23.06 -10.93 -8.14
C TYR A 293 22.60 -11.66 -9.42
N MET A 294 23.35 -12.68 -9.86
CA MET A 294 23.01 -13.49 -11.04
C MET A 294 22.07 -14.66 -10.71
N GLN A 295 21.99 -15.08 -9.44
CA GLN A 295 21.17 -16.20 -9.01
C GLN A 295 19.94 -15.68 -8.27
N CYS A 296 18.76 -15.82 -8.88
CA CYS A 296 17.51 -15.42 -8.25
C CYS A 296 16.67 -16.64 -7.90
N SER A 297 16.55 -16.93 -6.60
CA SER A 297 15.72 -18.02 -6.05
C SER A 297 14.42 -17.50 -5.42
N SER A 298 14.39 -16.22 -5.04
CA SER A 298 13.24 -15.55 -4.42
C SER A 298 12.87 -14.26 -5.16
N GLU A 299 11.68 -13.70 -4.91
CA GLU A 299 11.33 -12.37 -5.39
C GLU A 299 12.26 -11.29 -4.82
N GLY A 300 12.71 -11.45 -3.57
CA GLY A 300 13.71 -10.58 -2.96
C GLY A 300 15.02 -10.57 -3.74
N ASP A 301 15.50 -11.73 -4.18
CA ASP A 301 16.73 -11.85 -4.98
C ASP A 301 16.56 -11.16 -6.34
N ARG A 302 15.36 -11.22 -6.93
CA ARG A 302 15.05 -10.51 -8.19
C ARG A 302 15.07 -9.00 -7.99
N ILE A 303 14.56 -8.50 -6.86
CA ILE A 303 14.61 -7.08 -6.51
C ILE A 303 16.07 -6.63 -6.35
N PHE A 304 16.88 -7.36 -5.57
CA PHE A 304 18.31 -7.07 -5.41
C PHE A 304 19.05 -7.09 -6.75
N SER A 305 18.83 -8.11 -7.56
CA SER A 305 19.42 -8.25 -8.88
C SER A 305 19.11 -7.06 -9.78
N ARG A 306 17.84 -6.67 -9.87
CA ARG A 306 17.40 -5.50 -10.65
C ARG A 306 18.04 -4.21 -10.16
N LEU A 307 18.02 -3.95 -8.85
CA LEU A 307 18.62 -2.76 -8.27
C LEU A 307 20.13 -2.69 -8.53
N HIS A 308 20.84 -3.82 -8.37
CA HIS A 308 22.27 -3.93 -8.64
C HIS A 308 22.59 -3.53 -10.09
N PHE A 309 21.92 -4.13 -11.07
CA PHE A 309 22.20 -3.84 -12.48
C PHE A 309 21.77 -2.44 -12.90
N LEU A 310 20.65 -1.94 -12.35
CA LEU A 310 20.16 -0.59 -12.59
C LEU A 310 21.14 0.49 -12.09
N LEU A 311 21.72 0.27 -10.91
CA LEU A 311 22.61 1.24 -10.26
C LEU A 311 24.09 1.04 -10.63
N LYS A 312 24.39 0.06 -11.50
CA LYS A 312 25.74 -0.29 -11.90
C LYS A 312 26.49 0.91 -12.48
N GLY A 313 27.65 1.20 -11.89
CA GLY A 313 28.54 2.29 -12.32
C GLY A 313 28.16 3.68 -11.79
N ARG A 314 27.07 3.82 -11.02
CA ARG A 314 26.76 5.07 -10.32
C ARG A 314 27.83 5.34 -9.24
N ALA A 315 28.20 6.61 -9.05
CA ALA A 315 29.12 7.03 -8.00
C ALA A 315 28.34 7.45 -6.74
N ILE A 316 28.80 7.00 -5.57
CA ILE A 316 28.33 7.44 -4.26
C ILE A 316 29.53 8.05 -3.53
N GLU A 317 29.63 9.37 -3.58
CA GLU A 317 30.79 10.09 -3.05
C GLU A 317 30.53 10.75 -1.71
N LYS A 318 29.27 11.07 -1.42
CA LYS A 318 28.84 11.80 -0.23
C LYS A 318 27.48 11.28 0.28
N PRO A 319 27.13 11.52 1.56
CA PRO A 319 25.85 11.10 2.13
C PRO A 319 24.63 11.54 1.32
N SER A 320 24.66 12.76 0.76
CA SER A 320 23.56 13.29 -0.05
C SER A 320 23.29 12.52 -1.34
N ASP A 321 24.23 11.71 -1.82
CA ASP A 321 23.99 10.83 -2.99
C ASP A 321 23.09 9.65 -2.59
N ILE A 322 23.26 9.11 -1.38
CA ILE A 322 22.41 8.06 -0.81
C ILE A 322 21.05 8.64 -0.44
N GLU A 323 21.02 9.81 0.22
CA GLU A 323 19.77 10.51 0.53
C GLU A 323 18.97 10.77 -0.75
N GLY A 324 19.63 11.27 -1.79
CA GLY A 324 19.00 11.52 -3.08
C GLY A 324 18.40 10.26 -3.70
N LEU A 325 19.07 9.12 -3.61
CA LEU A 325 18.58 7.82 -4.07
C LEU A 325 17.37 7.32 -3.27
N CYS A 326 17.36 7.56 -1.96
CA CYS A 326 16.32 7.07 -1.05
C CYS A 326 15.08 7.97 -0.97
N ARG A 327 15.07 9.12 -1.67
CA ARG A 327 13.90 9.99 -1.79
C ARG A 327 12.82 9.36 -2.68
N ASP A 328 11.57 9.66 -2.37
CA ASP A 328 10.41 9.09 -3.06
C ASP A 328 10.43 9.38 -4.55
N GLU A 329 10.84 10.58 -4.99
CA GLU A 329 10.95 10.89 -6.42
C GLU A 329 11.92 9.96 -7.16
N SER A 330 13.07 9.66 -6.53
CA SER A 330 14.05 8.72 -7.08
C SER A 330 13.54 7.29 -7.04
N LEU A 331 12.85 6.89 -5.97
CA LEU A 331 12.29 5.55 -5.83
C LEU A 331 11.19 5.28 -6.86
N ARG A 332 10.33 6.27 -7.15
CA ARG A 332 9.33 6.18 -8.24
C ARG A 332 10.00 5.98 -9.60
N LEU A 333 11.09 6.70 -9.88
CA LEU A 333 11.86 6.54 -11.12
C LEU A 333 12.50 5.15 -11.21
N ILE A 334 13.13 4.70 -10.13
CA ILE A 334 13.71 3.35 -10.02
C ILE A 334 12.64 2.28 -10.28
N ALA A 335 11.47 2.40 -9.65
CA ALA A 335 10.37 1.46 -9.84
C ALA A 335 9.87 1.43 -11.30
N SER A 336 9.75 2.60 -11.95
CA SER A 336 9.40 2.69 -13.37
C SER A 336 10.40 1.96 -14.26
N MET A 337 11.71 2.20 -14.06
CA MET A 337 12.76 1.52 -14.82
C MET A 337 12.78 0.01 -14.57
N MET A 338 12.55 -0.43 -13.33
CA MET A 338 12.42 -1.86 -12.98
C MET A 338 11.22 -2.54 -13.68
N GLY A 339 10.23 -1.77 -14.13
CA GLY A 339 9.09 -2.27 -14.89
C GLY A 339 9.37 -2.51 -16.37
N GLU A 340 10.40 -1.88 -16.95
CA GLU A 340 10.66 -1.90 -18.39
C GLU A 340 11.28 -3.22 -18.90
N ASP A 341 11.95 -3.99 -18.03
CA ASP A 341 12.71 -5.22 -18.36
C ASP A 341 11.83 -6.47 -18.63
N GLY A 342 10.68 -6.28 -19.27
CA GLY A 342 9.76 -7.34 -19.72
C GLY A 342 9.38 -7.26 -21.20
N ARG A 343 10.09 -6.46 -22.01
CA ARG A 343 9.88 -6.34 -23.46
C ARG A 343 10.85 -7.19 -24.28
#